data_AF-A0AAW8T7H8-F1
#
_entry.id   AF-A0AAW8T7H8-F1
#
_cell.length_a   1.000
_cell.length_b   1.000
_cell.length_c   1.000
_cell.angle_alpha   90.00
_cell.angle_beta   90.00
_cell.angle_gamma   90.00
#
_symmetry.space_group_name_H-M   'P 1'
#
loop_
_entity.id
_entity.type
_entity.pdbx_description
1 polymer ?
#
loop_
_entity_poly.entity_id
_entity_poly.type
_entity_poly.pdbx_seq_one_letter_code
_entity_poly.pdbx_strand_id
1 'polypeptide(L)'
;MGKRQMKLTVEKRVQFVKQYLNGERGSARTAKEAGISSTTLKRWCAIYENEGPAGLIATRKNKGYSKELKLEAVLDYLNGSDSLLRVAKRYELRSTTQLRDWIKRYNTHGDFKSESGGSNVRQTKKFSLEERVEMVLYCIANDYDYS
;
A
#
# COMPACT_ATOMS: atom_id res chain seq x y z
N MET A 1 -1.36 -14.34 -27.66
CA MET A 1 -1.86 -15.47 -26.84
C MET A 1 -2.18 -14.97 -25.42
N GLY A 2 -3.40 -14.53 -25.16
CA GLY A 2 -3.81 -14.06 -23.83
C GLY A 2 -3.98 -15.25 -22.88
N LYS A 3 -3.15 -15.34 -21.84
CA LYS A 3 -3.34 -16.35 -20.79
C LYS A 3 -4.70 -16.11 -20.13
N ARG A 4 -5.66 -17.00 -20.40
CA ARG A 4 -6.95 -17.09 -19.70
C ARG A 4 -6.66 -17.20 -18.21
N GLN A 5 -6.75 -16.10 -17.48
CA GLN A 5 -6.66 -16.12 -16.02
C GLN A 5 -7.87 -16.90 -15.52
N MET A 6 -7.67 -18.19 -15.25
CA MET A 6 -8.64 -18.98 -14.52
C MET A 6 -8.79 -18.31 -13.15
N LYS A 7 -9.92 -17.64 -12.91
CA LYS A 7 -10.23 -17.06 -11.60
C LYS A 7 -10.32 -18.22 -10.62
N LEU A 8 -9.21 -18.51 -9.95
CA LEU A 8 -9.14 -19.61 -8.98
C LEU A 8 -10.16 -19.31 -7.88
N THR A 9 -11.10 -20.24 -7.70
CA THR A 9 -12.17 -20.11 -6.71
C THR A 9 -11.58 -20.09 -5.29
N VAL A 10 -12.31 -19.55 -4.33
CA VAL A 10 -11.81 -19.39 -2.96
C VAL A 10 -11.51 -20.74 -2.33
N GLU A 11 -12.34 -21.75 -2.61
CA GLU A 11 -12.16 -23.13 -2.13
C GLU A 11 -10.84 -23.71 -2.61
N LYS A 12 -10.51 -23.52 -3.89
CA LYS A 12 -9.22 -23.97 -4.44
C LYS A 12 -8.04 -23.22 -3.83
N ARG A 13 -8.18 -21.92 -3.55
CA ARG A 13 -7.13 -21.14 -2.84
C ARG A 13 -6.88 -21.71 -1.44
N VAL A 14 -7.95 -21.96 -0.69
CA VAL A 14 -7.89 -22.54 0.65
C VAL A 14 -7.26 -23.94 0.61
N GLN A 15 -7.62 -24.75 -0.38
CA GLN A 15 -7.04 -26.08 -0.56
C GLN A 15 -5.52 -26.01 -0.74
N PHE A 16 -5.01 -25.18 -1.66
CA PHE A 16 -3.58 -25.05 -1.89
C PHE A 16 -2.83 -24.51 -0.66
N VAL A 17 -3.44 -23.58 0.09
CA VAL A 17 -2.86 -23.07 1.34
C VAL A 17 -2.76 -24.19 2.38
N LYS A 18 -3.83 -24.96 2.59
CA LYS A 18 -3.83 -26.09 3.54
C LYS A 18 -2.79 -27.14 3.17
N GLN A 19 -2.70 -27.54 1.90
CA GLN A 19 -1.69 -28.50 1.42
C GLN A 19 -0.26 -28.03 1.69
N TYR A 20 -0.01 -26.73 1.54
CA TYR A 20 1.31 -26.16 1.85
C TYR A 20 1.57 -26.12 3.37
N LEU A 21 0.60 -25.67 4.17
CA LEU A 21 0.73 -25.59 5.63
C LEU A 21 0.89 -26.97 6.29
N ASN A 22 0.23 -27.98 5.75
CA ASN A 22 0.33 -29.38 6.22
C ASN A 22 1.65 -30.05 5.80
N GLY A 23 2.50 -29.38 5.02
CA GLY A 23 3.76 -29.95 4.54
C GLY A 23 3.60 -31.06 3.49
N GLU A 24 2.39 -31.26 2.95
CA GLU A 24 2.11 -32.31 1.95
C GLU A 24 2.92 -32.09 0.67
N ARG A 25 3.19 -30.83 0.32
CA ARG A 25 3.98 -30.42 -0.85
C ARG A 25 4.80 -29.17 -0.56
N GLY A 26 6.01 -29.11 -1.11
CA GLY A 26 6.85 -27.92 -1.04
C GLY A 26 6.28 -26.72 -1.80
N SER A 27 6.58 -25.50 -1.33
CA SER A 27 6.02 -24.23 -1.86
C SER A 27 6.08 -24.10 -3.39
N ALA A 28 7.18 -24.53 -4.01
CA ALA A 28 7.37 -24.42 -5.46
C ALA A 28 6.40 -25.29 -6.26
N ARG A 29 6.12 -26.52 -5.80
CA ARG A 29 5.20 -27.44 -6.47
C ARG A 29 3.75 -26.98 -6.32
N THR A 30 3.36 -26.63 -5.10
CA THR A 30 2.02 -26.12 -4.81
C THR A 30 1.72 -24.83 -5.59
N ALA A 31 2.69 -23.92 -5.69
CA ALA A 31 2.54 -22.70 -6.47
C ALA A 31 2.38 -22.98 -7.98
N LYS A 32 3.16 -23.91 -8.53
CA LYS A 32 3.09 -24.31 -9.94
C LYS A 32 1.73 -24.92 -10.28
N GLU A 33 1.21 -25.80 -9.43
CA GLU A 33 -0.12 -26.43 -9.61
C GLU A 33 -1.26 -25.41 -9.53
N ALA A 34 -1.14 -24.45 -8.61
CA ALA A 34 -2.08 -23.34 -8.49
C ALA A 34 -1.95 -22.30 -9.62
N GLY A 35 -0.91 -22.38 -10.46
CA GLY A 35 -0.63 -21.42 -11.53
C GLY A 35 -0.21 -20.04 -11.02
N ILE A 36 0.37 -19.96 -9.81
CA ILE A 36 0.77 -18.71 -9.14
C ILE A 36 2.27 -18.71 -8.81
N SER A 37 2.79 -17.55 -8.41
CA SER A 37 4.16 -17.46 -7.90
C SER A 37 4.27 -17.98 -6.45
N SER A 38 5.45 -18.47 -6.05
CA SER A 38 5.71 -18.88 -4.66
C SER A 38 5.46 -17.73 -3.67
N THR A 39 5.75 -16.48 -4.07
CA THR A 39 5.46 -15.29 -3.28
C THR A 39 3.95 -15.09 -3.07
N THR A 40 3.14 -15.34 -4.09
CA THR A 40 1.67 -15.28 -4.01
C THR A 40 1.14 -16.36 -3.06
N LEU A 41 1.68 -17.58 -3.14
CA LEU A 41 1.31 -18.68 -2.24
C LEU A 41 1.64 -18.33 -0.78
N LYS A 42 2.85 -17.83 -0.50
CA LYS A 42 3.24 -17.39 0.86
C LYS A 42 2.33 -16.29 1.37
N ARG A 43 1.93 -15.35 0.51
CA ARG A 43 0.97 -14.30 0.86
C ARG A 43 -0.41 -14.86 1.21
N TRP A 44 -0.91 -15.85 0.46
CA TRP A 44 -2.16 -16.52 0.80
C TRP A 44 -2.09 -17.24 2.14
N CYS A 45 -0.96 -17.87 2.46
CA CYS A 45 -0.74 -18.50 3.76
C CYS A 45 -0.80 -17.48 4.90
N ALA A 46 -0.09 -16.35 4.77
CA ALA A 46 -0.12 -15.28 5.76
C ALA A 46 -1.52 -14.69 5.96
N ILE A 47 -2.29 -14.52 4.86
CA ILE A 47 -3.68 -14.05 4.95
C ILE A 47 -4.55 -15.11 5.64
N TYR A 48 -4.38 -16.38 5.32
CA TYR A 48 -5.13 -17.48 5.91
C TYR A 48 -4.85 -17.64 7.41
N GLU A 49 -3.60 -17.47 7.84
CA GLU A 49 -3.21 -17.50 9.25
C GLU A 49 -3.83 -16.34 10.05
N ASN A 50 -3.98 -15.15 9.44
CA ASN A 50 -4.50 -13.96 10.12
C ASN A 50 -6.04 -13.84 10.04
N GLU A 51 -6.63 -14.13 8.89
CA GLU A 51 -8.04 -13.83 8.57
C GLU A 51 -8.86 -15.11 8.27
N GLY A 52 -8.23 -16.29 8.33
CA GLY A 52 -8.86 -17.56 7.99
C GLY A 52 -9.21 -17.70 6.50
N PRO A 53 -10.10 -18.67 6.16
CA PRO A 53 -10.57 -18.88 4.79
C PRO A 53 -11.22 -17.64 4.16
N ALA A 54 -11.91 -16.84 4.98
CA ALA A 54 -12.61 -15.63 4.56
C ALA A 54 -11.64 -14.57 4.00
N GLY A 55 -10.41 -14.49 4.51
CA GLY A 55 -9.40 -13.55 4.01
C GLY A 55 -8.98 -13.78 2.56
N LEU A 56 -9.13 -15.02 2.05
CA LEU A 56 -8.80 -15.39 0.68
C LEU A 56 -9.91 -15.07 -0.34
N ILE A 57 -11.08 -14.63 0.15
CA ILE A 57 -12.17 -14.13 -0.70
C ILE A 57 -11.67 -12.91 -1.46
N ALA A 58 -11.87 -12.91 -2.78
CA ALA A 58 -11.51 -11.77 -3.61
C ALA A 58 -12.42 -10.58 -3.30
N THR A 59 -11.97 -9.68 -2.43
CA THR A 59 -12.68 -8.43 -2.16
C THR A 59 -12.46 -7.47 -3.32
N ARG A 60 -13.54 -6.86 -3.83
CA ARG A 60 -13.44 -5.81 -4.87
C ARG A 60 -12.83 -4.51 -4.33
N LYS A 61 -12.82 -4.34 -3.01
CA LYS A 61 -12.29 -3.16 -2.31
C LYS A 61 -11.07 -3.58 -1.48
N ASN A 62 -10.06 -2.71 -1.45
CA ASN A 62 -8.93 -2.85 -0.55
C ASN A 62 -9.42 -2.72 0.91
N LYS A 63 -8.76 -3.41 1.86
CA LYS A 63 -9.02 -3.21 3.29
C LYS A 63 -8.71 -1.74 3.60
N GLY A 64 -9.73 -1.01 4.07
CA GLY A 64 -9.56 0.35 4.55
C GLY A 64 -8.89 0.30 5.92
N TYR A 65 -7.82 1.06 6.08
CA TYR A 65 -7.18 1.27 7.38
C TYR A 65 -7.43 2.72 7.79
N SER A 66 -7.87 2.92 9.04
CA SER A 66 -8.09 4.26 9.59
C SER A 66 -6.77 5.04 9.66
N LYS A 67 -6.84 6.36 9.73
CA LYS A 67 -5.63 7.19 9.81
C LYS A 67 -4.87 6.92 11.10
N GLU A 68 -5.61 6.74 12.18
CA GLU A 68 -5.12 6.48 13.53
C GLU A 68 -4.31 5.18 13.54
N LEU A 69 -4.84 4.11 12.95
CA LEU A 69 -4.15 2.82 12.86
C LEU A 69 -2.88 2.92 11.99
N LYS A 70 -2.95 3.64 10.86
CA LYS A 70 -1.77 3.88 10.02
C LYS A 70 -0.67 4.61 10.79
N LEU A 71 -1.04 5.62 11.57
CA LEU A 71 -0.13 6.40 12.38
C LEU A 71 0.52 5.57 13.48
N GLU A 72 -0.29 4.83 14.24
CA GLU A 72 0.18 3.94 15.29
C GLU A 72 1.19 2.91 14.75
N ALA A 73 0.87 2.27 13.62
CA ALA A 73 1.75 1.29 12.98
C ALA A 73 3.09 1.89 12.53
N VAL A 74 3.10 3.14 12.05
CA VAL A 74 4.35 3.81 11.66
C VAL A 74 5.17 4.21 12.88
N LEU A 75 4.53 4.77 13.91
CA LEU A 75 5.22 5.16 15.14
C LEU A 75 5.82 3.95 15.85
N ASP A 76 5.10 2.84 15.93
CA ASP A 76 5.62 1.57 16.49
C ASP A 76 6.88 1.09 15.77
N TYR A 77 6.92 1.21 14.44
CA TYR A 77 8.10 0.86 13.67
C TYR A 77 9.26 1.85 13.91
N LEU A 78 8.98 3.15 13.94
CA LEU A 78 9.99 4.19 14.14
C LEU A 78 10.58 4.19 15.56
N ASN A 79 9.79 3.78 16.55
CA ASN A 79 10.24 3.56 17.94
C ASN A 79 11.19 2.35 18.07
N GLY A 80 11.51 1.66 16.97
CA GLY A 80 12.56 0.64 16.91
C GLY A 80 12.23 -0.65 17.64
N SER A 81 10.99 -0.84 18.07
CA SER A 81 10.60 -1.98 18.90
C SER A 81 10.47 -3.29 18.12
N ASP A 82 10.27 -3.22 16.79
CA ASP A 82 9.90 -4.37 15.98
C ASP A 82 10.32 -4.28 14.51
N SER A 83 10.53 -5.45 13.89
CA SER A 83 10.75 -5.54 12.45
C SER A 83 9.48 -5.18 11.66
N LEU A 84 9.64 -4.72 10.41
CA LEU A 84 8.53 -4.45 9.48
C LEU A 84 7.51 -5.61 9.40
N LEU A 85 8.00 -6.85 9.45
CA LEU A 85 7.15 -8.03 9.40
C LEU A 85 6.32 -8.18 10.68
N ARG A 86 6.93 -7.97 11.84
CA ARG A 86 6.26 -8.10 13.14
C ARG A 86 5.23 -6.99 13.34
N VAL A 87 5.57 -5.76 13.01
CA VAL A 87 4.61 -4.64 13.00
C VAL A 87 3.47 -4.93 12.01
N ALA A 88 3.78 -5.31 10.77
CA ALA A 88 2.74 -5.63 9.79
C ALA A 88 1.80 -6.74 10.26
N LYS A 89 2.29 -7.75 10.99
CA LYS A 89 1.44 -8.79 11.58
C LYS A 89 0.57 -8.23 12.71
N ARG A 90 1.13 -7.46 13.63
CA ARG A 90 0.42 -6.85 14.78
C ARG A 90 -0.79 -6.02 14.32
N TYR A 91 -0.61 -5.23 13.27
CA TYR A 91 -1.65 -4.36 12.70
C TYR A 91 -2.47 -5.01 11.57
N GLU A 92 -2.38 -6.35 11.42
CA GLU A 92 -3.10 -7.12 10.40
C GLU A 92 -2.96 -6.55 8.97
N LEU A 93 -1.74 -6.15 8.64
CA LEU A 93 -1.39 -5.67 7.32
C LEU A 93 -1.17 -6.86 6.39
N ARG A 94 -1.88 -6.86 5.27
CA ARG A 94 -1.75 -7.90 4.22
C ARG A 94 -0.39 -7.92 3.50
N SER A 95 0.47 -6.94 3.76
CA SER A 95 1.84 -6.86 3.22
C SER A 95 2.67 -5.85 4.00
N THR A 96 3.95 -6.17 4.22
CA THR A 96 4.97 -5.23 4.71
C THR A 96 5.20 -4.07 3.75
N THR A 97 4.86 -4.21 2.47
CA THR A 97 4.92 -3.13 1.48
C THR A 97 4.00 -1.97 1.87
N GLN A 98 2.80 -2.27 2.39
CA GLN A 98 1.86 -1.24 2.83
C GLN A 98 2.47 -0.40 3.96
N LEU A 99 3.10 -1.05 4.95
CA LEU A 99 3.77 -0.37 6.04
C LEU A 99 4.94 0.50 5.53
N ARG A 100 5.75 -0.02 4.60
CA ARG A 100 6.83 0.76 3.97
C ARG A 100 6.29 2.00 3.26
N ASP A 101 5.18 1.87 2.53
CA ASP A 101 4.56 2.99 1.82
C ASP A 101 4.01 4.03 2.81
N TRP A 102 3.45 3.59 3.93
CA TRP A 102 2.98 4.47 4.99
C TRP A 102 4.13 5.22 5.67
N ILE A 103 5.23 4.53 6.00
CA ILE A 103 6.44 5.15 6.56
C ILE A 103 6.99 6.22 5.59
N LYS A 104 7.05 5.92 4.29
CA LYS A 104 7.49 6.89 3.28
C LYS A 104 6.60 8.14 3.25
N ARG A 105 5.28 7.95 3.26
CA ARG A 105 4.31 9.07 3.27
C ARG A 105 4.45 9.91 4.54
N TYR A 106 4.57 9.25 5.70
CA TYR A 106 4.78 9.92 6.98
C TYR A 106 6.08 10.71 6.99
N ASN A 107 7.20 10.13 6.54
CA ASN A 107 8.49 10.84 6.48
C ASN A 107 8.49 12.03 5.49
N THR A 108 7.59 12.03 4.50
CA THR A 108 7.49 13.12 3.51
C THR A 108 6.59 14.27 3.99
N HIS A 109 5.55 13.97 4.78
CA HIS A 109 4.49 14.94 5.09
C HIS A 109 4.20 15.13 6.58
N GLY A 110 4.75 14.29 7.46
CA GLY A 110 4.49 14.27 8.90
C GLY A 110 3.11 13.74 9.31
N ASP A 111 2.21 13.46 8.36
CA ASP A 111 0.84 13.01 8.63
C ASP A 111 0.22 12.25 7.43
N PHE A 112 -0.78 11.42 7.73
CA PHE A 112 -1.68 10.79 6.77
C PHE A 112 -2.84 11.73 6.43
N LYS A 113 -2.57 12.77 5.63
CA LYS A 113 -3.64 13.61 5.08
C LYS A 113 -4.70 12.72 4.40
N SER A 114 -5.98 13.11 4.55
CA SER A 114 -7.10 12.37 3.95
C SER A 114 -6.85 12.26 2.45
N GLU A 115 -6.84 11.03 1.94
CA GLU A 115 -6.77 10.76 0.51
C GLU A 115 -8.11 11.18 -0.13
N SER A 116 -8.35 12.48 -0.21
CA SER A 116 -9.15 13.05 -1.28
C SER A 116 -8.29 12.88 -2.53
N GLY A 117 -8.68 11.96 -3.42
CA GLY A 117 -7.95 11.67 -4.64
C GLY A 117 -7.58 12.95 -5.38
N GLY A 118 -6.30 13.28 -5.39
CA GLY A 118 -5.77 14.50 -5.98
C GLY A 118 -4.38 14.21 -6.50
N SER A 119 -4.22 14.35 -7.82
CA SER A 119 -2.97 14.24 -8.55
C SER A 119 -1.80 14.91 -7.82
N ASN A 120 -0.59 14.36 -7.98
CA ASN A 120 0.67 15.01 -7.56
C ASN A 120 0.82 16.37 -8.26
N VAL A 121 0.19 17.42 -7.72
CA VAL A 121 0.47 18.79 -8.11
C VAL A 121 1.70 19.20 -7.31
N ARG A 122 2.81 19.46 -8.01
CA ARG A 122 3.99 20.09 -7.42
C ARG A 122 3.51 21.33 -6.67
N GLN A 123 3.77 21.43 -5.37
CA GLN A 123 3.34 22.57 -4.57
C GLN A 123 3.93 23.85 -5.17
N THR A 124 3.10 24.64 -5.84
CA THR A 124 3.44 25.99 -6.26
C THR A 124 3.41 26.88 -5.02
N LYS A 125 4.47 27.65 -4.78
CA LYS A 125 4.50 28.69 -3.73
C LYS A 125 3.26 29.57 -3.91
N LYS A 126 2.41 29.65 -2.88
CA LYS A 126 1.27 30.56 -2.88
C LYS A 126 1.77 31.94 -2.45
N PHE A 127 1.80 32.88 -3.39
CA PHE A 127 2.05 34.29 -3.09
C PHE A 127 0.77 34.97 -2.56
N SER A 128 0.92 35.83 -1.56
CA SER A 128 -0.15 36.70 -1.03
C SER A 128 -0.62 37.71 -2.09
N LEU A 129 -1.73 38.41 -1.84
CA LEU A 129 -2.24 39.41 -2.78
C LEU A 129 -1.23 40.55 -2.95
N GLU A 130 -0.60 40.94 -1.86
CA GLU A 130 0.41 41.99 -1.78
C GLU A 130 1.65 41.60 -2.58
N GLU A 131 2.17 40.38 -2.36
CA GLU A 131 3.32 39.86 -3.12
C GLU A 131 3.02 39.78 -4.63
N ARG A 132 1.77 39.45 -5.01
CA ARG A 132 1.37 39.41 -6.43
C ARG A 132 1.32 40.81 -7.04
N VAL A 133 0.79 41.79 -6.31
CA VAL A 133 0.76 43.18 -6.77
C VAL A 133 2.17 43.70 -6.96
N GLU A 134 3.09 43.40 -6.04
CA GLU A 134 4.50 43.77 -6.15
C GLU A 134 5.18 43.15 -7.37
N MET A 135 4.95 41.85 -7.62
CA MET A 135 5.49 41.18 -8.80
C MET A 135 4.95 41.75 -10.12
N VAL A 136 3.65 42.08 -10.20
CA VAL A 136 3.06 42.70 -11.39
C VAL A 136 3.62 44.10 -11.62
N LEU A 137 3.72 44.92 -10.56
CA LEU A 137 4.31 46.26 -10.66
C LEU A 137 5.77 46.20 -11.08
N TYR A 138 6.53 45.23 -10.56
CA TYR A 138 7.91 44.98 -10.97
C TYR A 138 8.01 44.64 -12.47
N CYS A 139 7.15 43.75 -12.98
CA CYS A 139 7.18 43.38 -14.40
C CYS A 139 6.82 44.54 -15.32
N ILE A 140 5.82 45.35 -14.95
CA ILE A 140 5.41 46.55 -15.71
C ILE A 140 6.53 47.60 -15.71
N ALA A 141 7.22 47.79 -14.59
CA ALA A 141 8.29 48.78 -14.46
C ALA A 141 9.57 48.39 -15.23
N ASN A 142 9.77 47.10 -15.53
CA ASN A 142 10.97 46.60 -16.19
C ASN A 142 10.72 46.15 -17.65
N ASP A 143 9.54 46.48 -18.22
CA ASP A 143 9.18 46.20 -19.62
C ASP A 143 9.36 44.71 -20.01
N TYR A 144 9.08 43.80 -19.07
CA TYR A 144 9.09 42.36 -19.36
C TYR A 144 7.84 41.99 -20.17
N ASP A 145 7.97 41.98 -21.49
CA ASP A 145 6.96 41.46 -22.40
C ASP A 145 6.91 39.92 -22.31
N TYR A 146 5.83 39.38 -21.76
CA TYR A 146 5.58 37.94 -21.73
C TYR A 146 4.67 37.57 -22.91
N SER A 147 5.25 37.52 -24.11
CA SER A 147 4.62 36.89 -25.27
C SER A 147 4.73 35.36 -25.25
#